data_AF-A0AAV7Z9N9-F1
#
_entry.id   AF-A0AAV7Z9N9-F1
#
_cell.length_a   1.000
_cell.length_b   1.000
_cell.length_c   1.000
_cell.angle_alpha   90.00
_cell.angle_beta   90.00
_cell.angle_gamma   90.00
#
_symmetry.space_group_name_H-M   'P 1'
#
loop_
_entity.id
_entity.type
_entity.pdbx_description
1 polymer ?
#
loop_
_entity_poly.entity_id
_entity_poly.type
_entity_poly.pdbx_seq_one_letter_code
_entity_poly.pdbx_strand_id
1 'polypeptide(L)'
;MTTLALGEKESFEEDLLDFETAVHSCKKNVELYRQDMDGANKIQKESKKVLRELWYELKRLQRNLRQLRKKRIITQREYSTYKYDIMNERSYLSVLGSELPNRTK
;
A
#
# COMPACT_ATOMS: atom_id res chain seq x y z
N MET A 1 -1.21 -29.61 12.23
CA MET A 1 -0.50 -28.30 12.29
C MET A 1 -0.42 -27.58 10.93
N THR A 2 -1.11 -28.06 9.90
CA THR A 2 -1.02 -27.53 8.51
C THR A 2 -2.08 -26.47 8.16
N THR A 3 -3.23 -26.47 8.82
CA THR A 3 -4.36 -25.54 8.53
C THR A 3 -4.12 -24.11 9.02
N LEU A 4 -3.48 -23.93 10.18
CA LEU A 4 -3.19 -22.60 10.73
C LEU A 4 -2.17 -21.82 9.88
N ALA A 5 -1.15 -22.50 9.35
CA ALA A 5 -0.15 -21.88 8.48
C ALA A 5 -0.74 -21.46 7.13
N LEU A 6 -1.66 -22.25 6.57
CA LEU A 6 -2.36 -21.91 5.34
C LEU A 6 -3.23 -20.66 5.52
N GLY A 7 -4.00 -20.58 6.61
CA GLY A 7 -4.84 -19.43 6.91
C GLY A 7 -4.06 -18.13 7.19
N GLU A 8 -2.89 -18.23 7.84
CA GLU A 8 -2.01 -17.05 8.03
C GLU A 8 -1.43 -16.51 6.71
N LYS A 9 -1.20 -17.40 5.73
CA LYS A 9 -0.77 -16.99 4.39
C LYS A 9 -1.92 -16.34 3.61
N GLU A 10 -3.08 -17.00 3.56
CA GLU A 10 -4.27 -16.50 2.85
C GLU A 10 -4.69 -15.12 3.37
N SER A 11 -4.73 -14.94 4.69
CA SER A 11 -5.03 -13.63 5.30
C SER A 11 -4.04 -12.54 4.91
N PHE A 12 -2.75 -12.88 4.70
CA PHE A 12 -1.77 -11.91 4.23
C PHE A 12 -1.95 -11.59 2.74
N GLU A 13 -2.32 -12.56 1.92
CA GLU A 13 -2.60 -12.34 0.49
C GLU A 13 -3.84 -11.46 0.31
N GLU A 14 -4.88 -11.65 1.13
CA GLU A 14 -6.05 -10.77 1.19
C GLU A 14 -5.67 -9.35 1.61
N ASP A 15 -4.91 -9.20 2.71
CA ASP A 15 -4.40 -7.90 3.17
C ASP A 15 -3.58 -7.17 2.07
N LEU A 16 -2.79 -7.92 1.30
CA LEU A 16 -1.98 -7.38 0.21
C LEU A 16 -2.86 -6.90 -0.95
N LEU A 17 -3.86 -7.69 -1.34
CA LEU A 17 -4.81 -7.33 -2.40
C LEU A 17 -5.65 -6.10 -2.07
N ASP A 18 -6.13 -6.01 -0.82
CA ASP A 18 -6.86 -4.85 -0.33
C ASP A 18 -5.99 -3.59 -0.36
N PHE A 19 -4.73 -3.74 0.02
CA PHE A 19 -3.76 -2.65 -0.03
C PHE A 19 -3.49 -2.19 -1.47
N GLU A 20 -3.24 -3.09 -2.42
CA GLU A 20 -3.05 -2.76 -3.83
C GLU A 20 -4.26 -2.05 -4.43
N THR A 21 -5.46 -2.52 -4.09
CA THR A 21 -6.74 -1.90 -4.48
C THR A 21 -6.85 -0.46 -3.95
N ALA A 22 -6.48 -0.25 -2.68
CA ALA A 22 -6.49 1.07 -2.06
C ALA A 22 -5.44 2.02 -2.67
N VAL A 23 -4.25 1.53 -3.03
CA VAL A 23 -3.24 2.30 -3.77
C VAL A 23 -3.76 2.70 -5.15
N HIS A 24 -4.39 1.77 -5.88
CA HIS A 24 -4.98 2.04 -7.19
C HIS A 24 -6.10 3.09 -7.12
N SER A 25 -6.97 3.00 -6.11
CA SER A 25 -8.00 4.02 -5.86
C SER A 25 -7.39 5.39 -5.56
N CYS A 26 -6.34 5.44 -4.73
CA CYS A 26 -5.62 6.67 -4.43
C CYS A 26 -4.98 7.30 -5.69
N LYS A 27 -4.44 6.47 -6.60
CA LYS A 27 -3.92 6.91 -7.90
C LYS A 27 -4.98 7.64 -8.70
N LYS A 28 -6.15 7.01 -8.86
CA LYS A 28 -7.27 7.59 -9.62
C LYS A 28 -7.71 8.94 -9.05
N ASN A 29 -7.73 9.07 -7.72
CA ASN A 29 -8.07 10.34 -7.08
C ASN A 29 -7.04 11.45 -7.34
N VAL A 30 -5.74 11.11 -7.37
CA VAL A 30 -4.67 12.07 -7.70
C VAL A 30 -4.73 12.47 -9.19
N GLU A 31 -5.07 11.55 -10.09
CA GLU A 31 -5.31 11.86 -11.50
C GLU A 31 -6.51 12.78 -11.69
N LEU A 32 -7.61 12.55 -10.98
CA LEU A 32 -8.79 13.43 -10.99
C LEU A 32 -8.46 14.83 -10.45
N TYR A 33 -7.68 14.93 -9.38
CA TYR A 33 -7.18 16.21 -8.85
C TYR A 33 -6.43 17.05 -9.89
N ARG A 34 -5.68 16.41 -10.80
CA ARG A 34 -4.96 17.11 -11.88
C ARG A 34 -5.90 17.69 -12.94
N GLN A 35 -7.10 17.13 -13.10
CA GLN A 35 -8.05 17.51 -14.15
C GLN A 35 -9.06 18.56 -13.68
N ASP A 36 -9.37 18.60 -12.38
CA ASP A 36 -10.38 19.51 -11.82
C ASP A 36 -9.77 20.43 -10.73
N MET A 37 -9.45 21.66 -11.14
CA MET A 37 -8.79 22.67 -10.30
C MET A 37 -9.73 23.33 -9.28
N ASP A 38 -11.06 23.27 -9.48
CA ASP A 38 -12.02 23.97 -8.61
C ASP A 38 -12.37 23.16 -7.34
N GLY A 39 -12.30 21.82 -7.40
CA GLY A 39 -12.40 20.91 -6.25
C GLY A 39 -11.08 20.58 -5.55
N ALA A 40 -9.97 21.12 -6.07
CA ALA A 40 -8.61 20.71 -5.79
C ALA A 40 -8.27 20.63 -4.29
N ASN A 41 -8.57 21.66 -3.50
CA ASN A 41 -8.15 21.70 -2.09
C ASN A 41 -8.76 20.59 -1.22
N LYS A 42 -10.00 20.16 -1.49
CA LYS A 42 -10.65 19.08 -0.74
C LYS A 42 -10.04 17.73 -1.11
N ILE A 43 -9.91 17.47 -2.41
CA ILE A 43 -9.31 16.24 -2.94
C ILE A 43 -7.85 16.13 -2.47
N GLN A 44 -7.07 17.21 -2.49
CA GLN A 44 -5.70 17.21 -2.01
C GLN A 44 -5.57 16.80 -0.53
N LYS A 45 -6.46 17.33 0.33
CA LYS A 45 -6.44 17.01 1.77
C LYS A 45 -6.82 15.56 2.02
N GLU A 46 -7.82 15.05 1.29
CA GLU A 46 -8.25 13.65 1.36
C GLU A 46 -7.17 12.71 0.81
N SER A 47 -6.57 13.00 -0.35
CA SER A 47 -5.46 12.23 -0.92
C SER A 47 -4.25 12.19 0.02
N LYS A 48 -3.90 13.30 0.70
CA LYS A 48 -2.83 13.29 1.71
C LYS A 48 -3.16 12.41 2.92
N LYS A 49 -4.42 12.36 3.33
CA LYS A 49 -4.86 11.48 4.42
C LYS A 49 -4.75 10.02 4.00
N VAL A 50 -5.28 9.67 2.83
CA VAL A 50 -5.22 8.32 2.26
C VAL A 50 -3.77 7.87 2.07
N LEU A 51 -2.90 8.71 1.52
CA LEU A 51 -1.47 8.38 1.38
C LEU A 51 -0.81 8.06 2.72
N ARG A 52 -1.14 8.79 3.79
CA ARG A 52 -0.61 8.50 5.13
C ARG A 52 -1.07 7.14 5.65
N GLU A 53 -2.36 6.83 5.48
CA GLU A 53 -2.92 5.53 5.87
C GLU A 53 -2.24 4.39 5.08
N LEU A 54 -2.08 4.54 3.76
CA LEU A 54 -1.35 3.59 2.93
C LEU A 54 0.11 3.41 3.37
N TRP A 55 0.79 4.47 3.81
CA TRP A 55 2.14 4.35 4.37
C TRP A 55 2.19 3.54 5.67
N TYR A 56 1.15 3.60 6.51
CA TYR A 56 1.06 2.76 7.70
C TYR A 56 0.77 1.30 7.35
N GLU A 57 -0.16 1.06 6.44
CA GLU A 57 -0.50 -0.29 5.99
C GLU A 57 0.67 -0.98 5.28
N LEU A 58 1.41 -0.26 4.44
CA LEU A 58 2.62 -0.78 3.82
C LEU A 58 3.66 -1.23 4.87
N LYS A 59 3.83 -0.48 5.96
CA LYS A 59 4.71 -0.87 7.06
C LYS A 59 4.17 -2.09 7.82
N ARG A 60 2.85 -2.21 7.96
CA ARG A 60 2.18 -3.38 8.56
C ARG A 60 2.44 -4.63 7.70
N LEU A 61 2.18 -4.57 6.40
CA LEU A 61 2.44 -5.64 5.44
C LEU A 61 3.91 -6.07 5.44
N GLN A 62 4.86 -5.14 5.46
CA GLN A 62 6.29 -5.46 5.57
C GLN A 62 6.63 -6.23 6.85
N ARG A 63 5.98 -5.92 7.97
CA ARG A 63 6.19 -6.64 9.24
C ARG A 63 5.57 -8.03 9.16
N ASN A 64 4.34 -8.14 8.65
CA ASN A 64 3.63 -9.42 8.50
C ASN A 64 4.41 -10.36 7.59
N LEU A 65 4.86 -9.89 6.43
CA LEU A 65 5.68 -10.67 5.49
C LEU A 65 6.96 -11.22 6.14
N ARG A 66 7.65 -10.42 6.98
CA ARG A 66 8.82 -10.88 7.75
C ARG A 66 8.44 -11.94 8.78
N GLN A 67 7.29 -11.83 9.43
CA GLN A 67 6.82 -12.82 10.39
C GLN A 67 6.49 -14.15 9.72
N LEU A 68 5.75 -14.13 8.60
CA LEU A 68 5.44 -15.33 7.80
C LEU A 68 6.72 -16.06 7.38
N ARG A 69 7.73 -15.31 6.93
CA ARG A 69 9.04 -15.89 6.57
C ARG A 69 9.78 -16.49 7.75
N LYS A 70 9.75 -15.85 8.93
CA LYS A 70 10.38 -16.35 10.17
C LYS A 70 9.70 -17.62 10.66
N LYS A 71 8.37 -17.68 10.60
CA LYS A 71 7.55 -18.86 10.94
C LYS A 71 7.66 -19.99 9.90
N ARG A 72 8.38 -19.76 8.78
CA ARG A 72 8.51 -20.70 7.64
C ARG A 72 7.17 -21.09 7.01
N ILE A 73 6.18 -20.19 7.09
CA ILE A 73 4.87 -20.37 6.46
C ILE A 73 4.98 -20.19 4.94
N ILE A 74 5.79 -19.23 4.52
CA ILE A 74 6.09 -18.96 3.11
C ILE A 74 7.54 -19.35 2.77
N THR A 75 7.75 -19.77 1.53
CA THR A 75 9.05 -20.10 0.98
C THR A 75 9.90 -18.85 0.75
N GLN A 76 11.21 -19.04 0.52
CA GLN A 76 12.09 -17.93 0.13
C GLN A 76 11.67 -17.31 -1.20
N ARG A 77 11.16 -18.12 -2.14
CA ARG A 77 10.70 -17.65 -3.45
C ARG A 77 9.49 -16.72 -3.29
N GLU A 78 8.47 -17.17 -2.58
CA GLU A 78 7.26 -16.37 -2.29
C GLU A 78 7.60 -15.09 -1.53
N TYR A 79 8.49 -15.16 -0.52
CA TYR A 79 8.94 -13.97 0.19
C TYR A 79 9.58 -12.93 -0.73
N SER A 80 10.41 -13.37 -1.67
CA SER A 80 11.04 -12.46 -2.64
C SER A 80 10.00 -11.82 -3.57
N THR A 81 9.00 -12.57 -4.02
CA THR A 81 7.88 -12.06 -4.83
C THR A 81 7.10 -10.99 -4.06
N TYR A 82 6.52 -11.32 -2.90
CA TYR A 82 5.74 -10.34 -2.13
C TYR A 82 6.56 -9.12 -1.70
N LYS A 83 7.86 -9.32 -1.43
CA LYS A 83 8.75 -8.20 -1.12
C LYS A 83 8.89 -7.25 -2.31
N TYR A 84 8.99 -7.79 -3.53
CA TYR A 84 9.03 -6.99 -4.75
C TYR A 84 7.74 -6.19 -4.92
N ASP A 85 6.58 -6.83 -4.77
CA ASP A 85 5.27 -6.18 -4.92
C ASP A 85 5.11 -5.03 -3.92
N ILE A 86 5.40 -5.27 -2.64
CA ILE A 86 5.39 -4.22 -1.61
C ILE A 86 6.40 -3.09 -1.91
N MET A 87 7.56 -3.41 -2.49
CA MET A 87 8.55 -2.39 -2.87
C MET A 87 8.10 -1.56 -4.06
N ASN A 88 7.40 -2.17 -5.02
CA ASN A 88 6.79 -1.49 -6.15
C ASN A 88 5.78 -0.45 -5.65
N GLU A 89 4.84 -0.86 -4.80
CA GLU A 89 3.84 0.04 -4.23
C GLU A 89 4.47 1.15 -3.38
N ARG A 90 5.54 0.85 -2.63
CA ARG A 90 6.30 1.87 -1.89
C ARG A 90 6.86 2.95 -2.81
N SER A 91 7.47 2.55 -3.92
CA SER A 91 8.03 3.48 -4.91
C SER A 91 6.93 4.41 -5.42
N TYR A 92 5.77 3.82 -5.72
CA TYR A 92 4.61 4.54 -6.22
C TYR A 92 4.03 5.55 -5.22
N LEU A 93 3.83 5.15 -3.97
CA LEU A 93 3.39 6.07 -2.89
C LEU A 93 4.33 7.26 -2.71
N SER A 94 5.63 7.07 -2.94
CA SER A 94 6.62 8.15 -2.90
C SER A 94 6.39 9.16 -4.03
N VAL A 95 6.10 8.69 -5.25
CA VAL A 95 5.78 9.55 -6.40
C VAL A 95 4.52 10.35 -6.11
N LEU A 96 3.41 9.69 -5.74
CA LEU A 96 2.15 10.37 -5.41
C LEU A 96 2.31 11.41 -4.29
N GLY A 97 3.11 11.11 -3.27
CA GLY A 97 3.39 12.04 -2.19
C GLY A 97 4.11 13.32 -2.64
N SER A 98 4.99 13.21 -3.64
CA SER A 98 5.71 14.35 -4.21
C SER A 98 4.86 15.22 -5.15
N GLU A 99 3.83 14.63 -5.75
CA GLU A 99 2.94 15.30 -6.71
C GLU A 99 1.88 16.18 -6.02
N LEU A 100 1.62 15.98 -4.72
CA LEU A 100 0.67 16.80 -3.97
C LEU A 100 1.38 18.04 -3.41
N PRO A 101 0.96 19.28 -3.78
CA PRO A 101 1.68 20.48 -3.40
C PRO A 101 1.80 20.61 -1.87
N ASN A 102 2.97 21.02 -1.36
CA ASN A 102 3.06 21.40 0.05
C ASN A 102 2.18 22.63 0.27
N ARG A 103 1.48 22.68 1.41
CA ARG A 103 0.61 23.82 1.77
C ARG A 103 1.45 25.09 1.61
N THR A 104 1.16 25.91 0.60
CA THR A 104 1.65 27.28 0.54
C THR A 104 1.07 27.95 1.77
N LYS A 105 1.95 28.32 2.70
CA LYS A 105 1.61 29.08 3.90
C LYS A 105 1.16 30.47 3.51
#